data_AF-A0A6G9IAK2-F1
#
_entry.id   AF-A0A6G9IAK2-F1
#
_cell.length_a   1.000
_cell.length_b   1.000
_cell.length_c   1.000
_cell.angle_alpha   90.00
_cell.angle_beta   90.00
_cell.angle_gamma   90.00
#
_symmetry.space_group_name_H-M   'P 1'
#
loop_
_entity.id
_entity.type
_entity.pdbx_description
1 polymer ?
#
loop_
_entity_poly.entity_id
_entity_poly.type
_entity_poly.pdbx_seq_one_letter_code
_entity_poly.pdbx_strand_id
1 'polypeptide(L)'
;MLKTLIIFLILIAGLIVGPMIAGHQGIAFFQLAGYRIKMSFTTFLVLEAILFVVLYLIYWLIKKITGTSSLLGRWMRLVSPKRSTKRLEIANLMMLEGNYKKAQKLYTQGAKYSHNIAVTYLQAVRAALNNNDITSAYQLLEKAAPHCQDKERFAFQLTQIRIEVQNNEVTTARYHIEQLLDDHPRNNELLKMADKVYCQLQDYQAAIGLFPSMYKAATYTEQYLDQHKQAVYLARIQQLANNNDVNALYNWWKDQPRAVRNTVAYQKEMAVHLATQGKQDEAQKLLNQLAKNQKIAE
;
A
#
# COMPACT_ATOMS: atom_id res chain seq x y z
N MET A 1 30.57 32.24 -30.65
CA MET A 1 29.34 32.46 -31.43
C MET A 1 29.38 33.76 -32.23
N LEU A 2 29.65 34.93 -31.61
CA LEU A 2 29.85 36.19 -32.37
C LEU A 2 31.07 36.12 -33.30
N LYS A 3 32.19 35.54 -32.83
CA LYS A 3 33.42 35.36 -33.62
C LYS A 3 33.19 34.53 -34.88
N THR A 4 32.40 33.45 -34.81
CA THR A 4 32.08 32.61 -35.96
C THR A 4 31.18 33.31 -36.97
N LEU A 5 30.23 34.13 -36.52
CA LEU A 5 29.37 34.94 -37.40
C LEU A 5 30.17 36.04 -38.12
N ILE A 6 31.11 36.69 -37.44
CA ILE A 6 31.99 37.71 -38.02
C ILE A 6 32.89 37.10 -39.10
N ILE A 7 33.47 35.92 -38.84
CA ILE A 7 34.30 35.21 -39.84
C ILE A 7 33.48 34.84 -41.07
N PHE A 8 32.24 34.38 -40.90
CA PHE A 8 31.35 34.04 -42.01
C PHE A 8 30.97 35.27 -42.83
N LEU A 9 30.73 36.41 -42.16
CA LEU A 9 30.37 37.66 -42.81
C LEU A 9 31.54 38.27 -43.59
N ILE A 10 32.77 38.15 -43.07
CA ILE A 10 34.01 38.52 -43.79
C ILE A 10 34.22 37.62 -45.01
N LEU A 11 33.93 36.32 -44.90
CA LEU A 11 34.09 35.37 -46.01
C LEU A 11 33.07 35.63 -47.13
N ILE A 12 31.82 35.93 -46.78
CA ILE A 12 30.78 36.37 -47.73
C ILE A 12 31.19 37.70 -48.40
N ALA A 13 31.69 38.67 -47.62
CA ALA A 13 32.14 39.94 -48.18
C ALA A 13 33.30 39.76 -49.17
N GLY A 14 34.28 38.91 -48.86
CA GLY A 14 35.37 38.56 -49.77
C GLY A 14 34.88 37.88 -51.06
N LEU A 15 33.88 37.01 -50.96
CA LEU A 15 33.30 36.29 -52.10
C LEU A 15 32.46 37.20 -53.02
N ILE A 16 31.90 38.30 -52.49
CA ILE A 16 31.18 39.32 -53.27
C ILE A 16 32.15 40.32 -53.91
N VAL A 17 33.12 40.82 -53.12
CA VAL A 17 34.04 41.88 -53.56
C VAL A 17 35.10 41.34 -54.53
N GLY A 18 35.58 40.10 -54.34
CA GLY A 18 36.61 39.49 -55.18
C GLY A 18 36.26 39.46 -56.68
N PRO A 19 35.08 38.92 -57.08
CA PRO A 19 34.66 38.90 -58.49
C PRO A 19 34.38 40.30 -59.05
N MET A 20 33.96 41.25 -58.21
CA MET A 20 33.71 42.64 -58.62
C MET A 20 35.01 43.35 -59.04
N ILE A 21 36.12 43.05 -58.35
CA ILE A 21 37.46 43.57 -58.67
C ILE A 21 38.06 42.85 -59.90
N ALA A 22 37.75 41.56 -60.09
CA ALA A 22 38.31 40.73 -61.14
C ALA A 22 37.70 40.94 -62.56
N GLY A 23 36.72 41.85 -62.72
CA GLY A 23 36.20 42.24 -64.03
C GLY A 23 35.39 41.19 -64.81
N HIS A 24 35.17 39.99 -64.24
CA HIS A 24 34.45 38.88 -64.87
C HIS A 24 33.13 38.60 -64.14
N GLN A 25 32.02 39.17 -64.64
CA GLN A 25 30.68 38.79 -64.20
C GLN A 25 30.24 37.54 -64.98
N GLY A 26 30.39 36.36 -64.36
CA GLY A 26 29.71 35.15 -64.84
C GLY A 26 28.19 35.34 -64.87
N ILE A 27 27.47 34.58 -65.67
CA ILE A 27 25.99 34.62 -65.74
C ILE A 27 25.43 33.32 -65.18
N ALA A 28 24.51 33.41 -64.23
CA ALA A 28 23.76 32.27 -63.72
C ALA A 28 22.42 32.15 -64.47
N PHE A 29 22.15 30.97 -65.02
CA PHE A 29 20.92 30.66 -65.74
C PHE A 29 20.12 29.61 -64.97
N PHE A 30 18.90 29.97 -64.54
CA PHE A 30 17.96 29.04 -63.94
C PHE A 30 16.80 28.82 -64.91
N GLN A 31 16.55 27.55 -65.27
CA GLN A 31 15.43 27.16 -66.11
C GLN A 31 14.52 26.22 -65.30
N LEU A 32 13.36 26.74 -64.90
CA LEU A 32 12.36 26.03 -64.09
C LEU A 32 11.00 26.15 -64.78
N ALA A 33 10.40 25.03 -65.16
CA ALA A 33 9.04 24.96 -65.72
C ALA A 33 8.72 26.00 -66.82
N GLY A 34 9.66 26.24 -67.75
CA GLY A 34 9.48 27.18 -68.86
C GLY A 34 9.87 28.64 -68.56
N TYR A 35 10.13 29.00 -67.30
CA TYR A 35 10.63 30.32 -66.92
C TYR A 35 12.16 30.34 -66.97
N ARG A 36 12.72 31.32 -67.70
CA ARG A 36 14.16 31.62 -67.71
C ARG A 36 14.44 32.86 -66.90
N ILE A 37 15.10 32.69 -65.77
CA ILE A 37 15.61 33.78 -64.97
C ILE A 37 17.10 33.90 -65.26
N LYS A 38 17.50 35.02 -65.86
CA LYS A 38 18.91 35.37 -66.09
C LYS A 38 19.33 36.37 -65.02
N MET A 39 20.32 36.03 -64.21
CA MET A 39 20.89 36.94 -63.23
C MET A 39 22.42 36.89 -63.30
N SER A 40 23.08 37.98 -62.91
CA SER A 40 24.53 37.97 -62.73
C SER A 40 24.90 36.94 -61.66
N PHE A 41 26.02 36.23 -61.85
CA PHE A 41 26.54 35.27 -60.87
C PHE A 41 26.77 35.92 -59.51
N THR A 42 27.20 37.19 -59.49
CA THR A 42 27.36 37.96 -58.24
C THR A 42 26.03 38.17 -57.53
N THR A 43 24.95 38.44 -58.27
CA THR A 43 23.61 38.63 -57.71
C THR A 43 23.07 37.32 -57.14
N PHE A 44 23.29 36.20 -57.83
CA PHE A 44 22.92 34.87 -57.33
C PHE A 44 23.61 34.57 -55.99
N LEU A 45 24.91 34.85 -55.90
CA LEU A 45 25.72 34.60 -54.72
C LEU A 45 25.28 35.44 -53.51
N VAL A 46 24.94 36.71 -53.73
CA VAL A 46 24.38 37.58 -52.68
C VAL A 46 23.03 37.03 -52.20
N LEU A 47 22.18 36.58 -53.11
CA LEU A 47 20.84 36.07 -52.77
C LEU A 47 20.92 34.75 -52.00
N GLU A 48 21.85 33.87 -52.37
CA GLU A 48 22.16 32.63 -51.63
C GLU A 48 22.69 32.94 -50.22
N ALA A 49 23.62 33.89 -50.08
CA ALA A 49 24.12 34.30 -48.76
C ALA A 49 23.00 34.86 -47.87
N ILE A 50 22.11 35.69 -48.42
CA ILE A 50 20.94 36.21 -47.70
C ILE A 50 20.03 35.05 -47.26
N LEU A 51 19.77 34.09 -48.14
CA LEU A 51 18.96 32.91 -47.82
C LEU A 51 19.54 32.13 -46.63
N PHE A 52 20.85 31.90 -46.59
CA PHE A 52 21.51 31.24 -45.46
C PHE A 52 21.38 32.03 -44.15
N VAL A 53 21.51 33.36 -44.20
CA VAL A 53 21.32 34.21 -43.03
C VAL A 53 19.88 34.11 -42.52
N VAL A 54 18.88 34.15 -43.40
CA VAL A 54 17.46 34.01 -43.04
C VAL A 54 17.18 32.65 -42.42
N LEU A 55 17.65 31.55 -43.03
CA LEU A 55 17.49 30.19 -42.51
C LEU A 55 18.15 30.04 -41.13
N TYR A 56 19.33 30.63 -40.94
CA TYR A 56 20.01 30.64 -39.64
C TYR A 56 19.21 31.42 -38.58
N LEU A 57 18.64 32.57 -38.95
CA LEU A 57 17.79 33.38 -38.08
C LEU A 57 16.53 32.63 -37.67
N ILE A 58 15.87 31.93 -38.61
CA ILE A 58 14.72 31.05 -38.35
C ILE A 58 15.13 29.91 -37.40
N TYR A 59 16.24 29.22 -37.67
CA TYR A 59 16.76 28.17 -36.78
C TYR A 59 17.02 28.69 -35.37
N TRP A 60 17.63 29.87 -35.24
CA TRP A 60 17.87 30.51 -33.96
C TRP A 60 16.57 30.88 -33.24
N LEU A 61 15.57 31.40 -33.97
CA LEU A 61 14.25 31.73 -33.43
C LEU A 61 13.55 30.46 -32.91
N ILE A 62 13.54 29.39 -33.69
CA ILE A 62 12.99 28.08 -33.30
C ILE A 62 13.70 27.60 -32.04
N LYS A 63 15.04 27.61 -32.00
CA LYS A 63 15.82 27.19 -30.83
C LYS A 63 15.60 28.07 -29.61
N LYS A 64 15.32 29.37 -29.77
CA LYS A 64 15.02 30.27 -28.66
C LYS A 64 13.61 30.04 -28.11
N ILE A 65 12.65 29.80 -28.99
CA ILE A 65 11.26 29.46 -28.62
C ILE A 65 11.23 28.07 -27.94
N THR A 66 11.94 27.06 -28.49
CA THR A 66 12.01 25.72 -27.89
C THR A 66 12.98 25.63 -26.71
N GLY A 67 14.01 26.49 -26.65
CA GLY A 67 14.95 26.62 -25.54
C GLY A 67 14.35 27.27 -24.29
N THR A 68 13.18 27.91 -24.44
CA THR A 68 12.33 28.40 -23.35
C THR A 68 11.24 27.37 -23.01
N SER A 69 11.54 26.07 -23.11
CA SER A 69 10.64 24.98 -22.67
C SER A 69 10.65 24.82 -21.14
N SER A 70 10.36 25.90 -20.42
CA SER A 70 10.01 25.84 -18.99
C SER A 70 8.52 25.55 -18.79
N LEU A 71 7.68 25.63 -19.83
CA LEU A 71 6.23 25.39 -19.73
C LEU A 71 5.79 24.02 -20.30
N LEU A 72 6.22 23.64 -21.50
CA LEU A 72 5.95 22.30 -22.06
C LEU A 72 6.75 21.18 -21.36
N GLY A 73 8.01 21.44 -21.03
CA GLY A 73 8.81 20.54 -20.19
C GLY A 73 8.26 20.40 -18.76
N ARG A 74 7.57 21.41 -18.21
CA ARG A 74 6.87 21.30 -16.91
C ARG A 74 5.63 20.44 -17.00
N TRP A 75 4.86 20.56 -18.09
CA TRP A 75 3.66 19.74 -18.32
C TRP A 75 4.00 18.26 -18.55
N MET A 76 5.04 17.96 -19.34
CA MET A 76 5.57 16.59 -19.45
C MET A 76 6.32 16.10 -18.19
N ARG A 77 6.94 16.98 -17.40
CA ARG A 77 7.51 16.62 -16.08
C ARG A 77 6.45 16.41 -15.00
N LEU A 78 5.20 16.83 -15.20
CA LEU A 78 4.11 16.62 -14.23
C LEU A 78 3.58 15.18 -14.24
N VAL A 79 3.85 14.40 -15.29
CA VAL A 79 3.34 13.02 -15.48
C VAL A 79 4.46 11.98 -15.44
N SER A 80 5.65 12.33 -14.92
CA SER A 80 6.74 11.34 -14.84
C SER A 80 6.53 10.39 -13.65
N PRO A 81 6.54 9.05 -13.87
CA PRO A 81 6.45 8.05 -12.79
C PRO A 81 7.59 8.18 -11.75
N LYS A 82 8.68 8.86 -12.12
CA LYS A 82 9.79 9.19 -11.21
C LYS A 82 9.40 10.19 -10.10
N ARG A 83 8.29 10.93 -10.24
CA ARG A 83 7.79 11.83 -9.19
C ARG A 83 6.78 11.16 -8.27
N SER A 84 5.97 10.23 -8.77
CA SER A 84 5.05 9.47 -7.91
C SER A 84 5.83 8.57 -6.95
N THR A 85 6.85 7.87 -7.43
CA THR A 85 7.81 7.11 -6.61
C THR A 85 8.42 7.95 -5.48
N LYS A 86 9.02 9.11 -5.80
CA LYS A 86 9.54 10.03 -4.77
C LYS A 86 8.48 10.50 -3.76
N ARG A 87 7.25 10.74 -4.21
CA ARG A 87 6.14 11.11 -3.31
C ARG A 87 5.77 9.95 -2.38
N LEU A 88 5.79 8.71 -2.87
CA LEU A 88 5.53 7.53 -2.06
C LEU A 88 6.66 7.25 -1.07
N GLU A 89 7.92 7.48 -1.45
CA GLU A 89 9.06 7.44 -0.53
C GLU A 89 8.88 8.44 0.62
N ILE A 90 8.53 9.70 0.31
CA ILE A 90 8.23 10.72 1.33
C ILE A 90 7.00 10.33 2.14
N ALA A 91 5.95 9.76 1.53
CA ALA A 91 4.77 9.29 2.26
C ALA A 91 5.12 8.18 3.25
N ASN A 92 5.98 7.23 2.85
CA ASN A 92 6.49 6.17 3.71
C ASN A 92 7.33 6.75 4.86
N LEU A 93 8.20 7.73 4.60
CA LEU A 93 8.94 8.42 5.66
C LEU A 93 7.98 9.11 6.65
N MET A 94 6.99 9.85 6.15
CA MET A 94 5.98 10.49 6.99
C MET A 94 5.16 9.47 7.80
N MET A 95 4.90 8.30 7.23
CA MET A 95 4.23 7.19 7.94
C MET A 95 5.09 6.68 9.11
N LEU A 96 6.40 6.53 8.90
CA LEU A 96 7.35 6.08 9.93
C LEU A 96 7.57 7.14 11.02
N GLU A 97 7.56 8.42 10.65
CA GLU A 97 7.65 9.55 11.57
C GLU A 97 6.36 9.77 12.39
N GLY A 98 5.30 9.01 12.11
CA GLY A 98 3.99 9.17 12.75
C GLY A 98 3.16 10.35 12.22
N ASN A 99 3.61 10.99 11.14
CA ASN A 99 2.87 12.07 10.47
C ASN A 99 1.81 11.53 9.50
N TYR A 100 0.82 10.82 10.06
CA TYR A 100 -0.19 10.09 9.32
C TYR A 100 -1.04 10.97 8.39
N LYS A 101 -1.39 12.18 8.83
CA LYS A 101 -2.19 13.12 8.03
C LYS A 101 -1.46 13.56 6.76
N LYS A 102 -0.14 13.84 6.83
CA LYS A 102 0.65 14.16 5.64
C LYS A 102 0.87 12.92 4.77
N ALA A 103 1.15 11.77 5.39
CA ALA A 103 1.31 10.50 4.68
C ALA A 103 0.06 10.16 3.86
N GLN A 104 -1.13 10.19 4.47
CA GLN A 104 -2.43 9.96 3.81
C GLN A 104 -2.61 10.86 2.60
N LYS A 105 -2.34 12.16 2.74
CA LYS A 105 -2.44 13.12 1.63
C LYS A 105 -1.49 12.77 0.50
N LEU A 106 -0.24 12.42 0.81
CA LEU A 106 0.76 12.07 -0.18
C LEU A 106 0.45 10.73 -0.88
N TYR A 107 -0.01 9.71 -0.15
CA TYR A 107 -0.47 8.46 -0.75
C TYR A 107 -1.66 8.69 -1.68
N THR A 108 -2.68 9.45 -1.25
CA THR A 108 -3.87 9.76 -2.07
C THR A 108 -3.48 10.51 -3.36
N GLN A 109 -2.55 11.46 -3.27
CA GLN A 109 -2.04 12.18 -4.44
C GLN A 109 -1.11 11.31 -5.32
N GLY A 110 -0.37 10.41 -4.71
CA GLY A 110 0.54 9.46 -5.37
C GLY A 110 -0.20 8.37 -6.13
N ALA A 111 -1.36 7.93 -5.62
CA ALA A 111 -2.15 6.83 -6.17
C ALA A 111 -2.49 7.05 -7.66
N LYS A 112 -2.90 8.27 -8.03
CA LYS A 112 -3.28 8.66 -9.41
C LYS A 112 -2.22 8.37 -10.47
N TYR A 113 -0.95 8.31 -10.09
CA TYR A 113 0.19 8.15 -11.00
C TYR A 113 1.12 7.01 -10.57
N SER A 114 0.65 6.16 -9.65
CA SER A 114 1.39 5.02 -9.13
C SER A 114 1.29 3.84 -10.09
N HIS A 115 2.31 2.99 -10.09
CA HIS A 115 2.26 1.74 -10.86
C HIS A 115 1.18 0.78 -10.30
N ASN A 116 0.99 0.80 -8.98
CA ASN A 116 -0.06 0.03 -8.30
C ASN A 116 -1.00 0.97 -7.54
N ILE A 117 -2.13 1.30 -8.18
CA ILE A 117 -3.12 2.26 -7.69
C ILE A 117 -3.82 1.72 -6.43
N ALA A 118 -4.24 0.45 -6.45
CA ALA A 118 -4.93 -0.20 -5.34
C ALA A 118 -4.07 -0.22 -4.07
N VAL A 119 -2.83 -0.73 -4.16
CA VAL A 119 -1.91 -0.79 -3.00
C VAL A 119 -1.64 0.60 -2.44
N THR A 120 -1.48 1.61 -3.30
CA THR A 120 -1.24 2.98 -2.86
C THR A 120 -2.45 3.56 -2.11
N TYR A 121 -3.68 3.29 -2.56
CA TYR A 121 -4.87 3.66 -1.80
C TYR A 121 -4.99 2.89 -0.49
N LEU A 122 -4.69 1.58 -0.45
CA LEU A 122 -4.67 0.81 0.80
C LEU A 122 -3.67 1.38 1.82
N GLN A 123 -2.51 1.88 1.37
CA GLN A 123 -1.59 2.62 2.23
C GLN A 123 -2.17 3.95 2.74
N ALA A 124 -2.93 4.66 1.90
CA ALA A 124 -3.67 5.85 2.33
C ALA A 124 -4.73 5.52 3.39
N VAL A 125 -5.46 4.41 3.23
CA VAL A 125 -6.42 3.89 4.22
C VAL A 125 -5.72 3.62 5.54
N ARG A 126 -4.59 2.89 5.50
CA ARG A 126 -3.79 2.61 6.70
C ARG A 126 -3.34 3.90 7.40
N ALA A 127 -2.92 4.92 6.66
CA ALA A 127 -2.57 6.22 7.24
C ALA A 127 -3.78 6.90 7.88
N ALA A 128 -4.96 6.87 7.25
CA ALA A 128 -6.20 7.40 7.82
C ALA A 128 -6.59 6.69 9.14
N LEU A 129 -6.48 5.36 9.17
CA LEU A 129 -6.74 4.55 10.37
C LEU A 129 -5.80 4.91 11.53
N ASN A 130 -4.50 5.12 11.27
CA ASN A 130 -3.57 5.56 12.32
C ASN A 130 -3.86 6.98 12.84
N ASN A 131 -4.57 7.79 12.05
CA ASN A 131 -5.05 9.10 12.47
C ASN A 131 -6.46 9.06 13.11
N ASN A 132 -7.03 7.86 13.35
CA ASN A 132 -8.41 7.65 13.80
C ASN A 132 -9.48 8.31 12.89
N ASP A 133 -9.17 8.52 11.61
CA ASP A 133 -10.10 9.10 10.64
C ASP A 133 -10.79 7.98 9.84
N ILE A 134 -11.82 7.40 10.46
CA ILE A 134 -12.57 6.26 9.91
C ILE A 134 -13.35 6.63 8.65
N THR A 135 -13.94 7.84 8.61
CA THR A 135 -14.70 8.30 7.45
C THR A 135 -13.83 8.41 6.22
N SER A 136 -12.63 9.00 6.34
CA SER A 136 -11.67 9.04 5.24
C SER A 136 -11.18 7.64 4.87
N ALA A 137 -11.03 6.73 5.84
CA ALA A 137 -10.61 5.36 5.58
C ALA A 137 -11.59 4.61 4.66
N TYR A 138 -12.90 4.68 4.94
CA TYR A 138 -13.92 4.08 4.05
C TYR A 138 -13.92 4.73 2.65
N GLN A 139 -13.86 6.06 2.56
CA GLN A 139 -13.82 6.76 1.26
C GLN A 139 -12.58 6.40 0.42
N LEU A 140 -11.44 6.15 1.07
CA LEU A 140 -10.22 5.74 0.39
C LEU A 140 -10.26 4.26 0.00
N LEU A 141 -10.91 3.41 0.80
CA LEU A 141 -11.13 2.01 0.47
C LEU A 141 -12.04 1.86 -0.77
N GLU A 142 -13.12 2.65 -0.84
CA GLU A 142 -14.01 2.68 -2.01
C GLU A 142 -13.25 3.08 -3.29
N LYS A 143 -12.31 4.04 -3.18
CA LYS A 143 -11.42 4.42 -4.30
C LYS A 143 -10.42 3.33 -4.67
N ALA A 144 -10.07 2.43 -3.75
CA ALA A 144 -9.19 1.29 -4.04
C ALA A 144 -9.93 0.18 -4.79
N ALA A 145 -11.20 -0.06 -4.46
CA ALA A 145 -12.01 -1.17 -4.97
C ALA A 145 -11.98 -1.37 -6.50
N PRO A 146 -12.21 -0.35 -7.35
CA PRO A 146 -12.23 -0.55 -8.82
C PRO A 146 -10.85 -0.86 -9.41
N HIS A 147 -9.78 -0.66 -8.65
CA HIS A 147 -8.41 -0.89 -9.10
C HIS A 147 -7.80 -2.17 -8.54
N CYS A 148 -8.49 -2.86 -7.63
CA CYS A 148 -8.01 -4.09 -7.01
C CYS A 148 -7.97 -5.24 -8.00
N GLN A 149 -6.81 -5.88 -8.10
CA GLN A 149 -6.62 -7.13 -8.85
C GLN A 149 -6.76 -8.34 -7.91
N ASP A 150 -6.90 -9.54 -8.46
CA ASP A 150 -7.05 -10.78 -7.67
C ASP A 150 -5.93 -10.98 -6.65
N LYS A 151 -4.69 -10.67 -7.02
CA LYS A 151 -3.51 -10.74 -6.13
C LYS A 151 -3.56 -9.79 -4.92
N GLU A 152 -4.36 -8.72 -4.99
CA GLU A 152 -4.50 -7.71 -3.95
C GLU A 152 -5.76 -7.91 -3.10
N ARG A 153 -6.66 -8.82 -3.52
CA ARG A 153 -7.97 -9.04 -2.90
C ARG A 153 -7.86 -9.36 -1.40
N PHE A 154 -6.93 -10.22 -1.03
CA PHE A 154 -6.65 -10.53 0.38
C PHE A 154 -6.28 -9.28 1.19
N ALA A 155 -5.36 -8.45 0.68
CA ALA A 155 -4.92 -7.24 1.36
C ALA A 155 -6.04 -6.18 1.45
N PHE A 156 -6.90 -6.11 0.44
CA PHE A 156 -8.08 -5.26 0.44
C PHE A 156 -9.06 -5.69 1.54
N GLN A 157 -9.44 -6.98 1.59
CA GLN A 157 -10.36 -7.52 2.60
C GLN A 157 -9.80 -7.38 4.02
N LEU A 158 -8.50 -7.65 4.22
CA LEU A 158 -7.87 -7.46 5.52
C LEU A 158 -7.87 -5.99 5.96
N THR A 159 -7.75 -5.05 5.02
CA THR A 159 -7.85 -3.62 5.30
C THR A 159 -9.28 -3.23 5.65
N GLN A 160 -10.28 -3.78 4.96
CA GLN A 160 -11.69 -3.60 5.27
C GLN A 160 -12.02 -4.05 6.70
N ILE A 161 -11.64 -5.27 7.07
CA ILE A 161 -11.82 -5.81 8.43
C ILE A 161 -11.16 -4.88 9.46
N ARG A 162 -9.97 -4.34 9.16
CA ARG A 162 -9.28 -3.41 10.06
C ARG A 162 -10.08 -2.12 10.30
N ILE A 163 -10.75 -1.59 9.26
CA ILE A 163 -11.64 -0.44 9.41
C ILE A 163 -12.82 -0.82 10.31
N GLU A 164 -13.48 -1.95 10.04
CA GLU A 164 -14.65 -2.43 10.79
C GLU A 164 -14.32 -2.62 12.28
N VAL A 165 -13.19 -3.27 12.59
CA VAL A 165 -12.72 -3.45 13.98
C VAL A 165 -12.45 -2.11 14.66
N GLN A 166 -11.86 -1.14 13.96
CA GLN A 166 -11.59 0.18 14.54
C GLN A 166 -12.85 1.03 14.69
N ASN A 167 -13.85 0.82 13.83
CA ASN A 167 -15.18 1.45 13.94
C ASN A 167 -16.09 0.76 14.97
N ASN A 168 -15.59 -0.25 15.68
CA ASN A 168 -16.35 -1.07 16.64
C ASN A 168 -17.51 -1.87 15.99
N GLU A 169 -17.43 -2.13 14.69
CA GLU A 169 -18.35 -3.00 13.93
C GLU A 169 -17.90 -4.47 14.03
N VAL A 170 -17.77 -4.95 15.27
CA VAL A 170 -17.11 -6.23 15.57
C VAL A 170 -17.87 -7.43 15.00
N THR A 171 -19.20 -7.33 14.87
CA THR A 171 -20.06 -8.37 14.26
C THR A 171 -19.84 -8.51 12.75
N THR A 172 -19.74 -7.38 12.04
CA THR A 172 -19.41 -7.35 10.60
C THR A 172 -18.00 -7.88 10.37
N ALA A 173 -17.04 -7.41 11.18
CA ALA A 173 -15.65 -7.87 11.13
C ALA A 173 -15.55 -9.40 11.31
N ARG A 174 -16.33 -9.96 12.25
CA ARG A 174 -16.38 -11.41 12.47
C ARG A 174 -16.80 -12.17 11.21
N TYR A 175 -17.88 -11.74 10.55
CA TYR A 175 -18.38 -12.41 9.35
C TYR A 175 -17.31 -12.44 8.24
N HIS A 176 -16.66 -11.30 7.99
CA HIS A 176 -15.58 -11.23 6.99
C HIS A 176 -14.33 -12.03 7.39
N ILE A 177 -13.99 -12.08 8.68
CA ILE A 177 -12.88 -12.88 9.19
C ILE A 177 -13.13 -14.38 8.97
N GLU A 178 -14.34 -14.86 9.24
CA GLU A 178 -14.69 -16.28 9.05
C GLU A 178 -14.52 -16.69 7.59
N GLN A 179 -15.02 -15.89 6.64
CA GLN A 179 -14.81 -16.12 5.21
C GLN A 179 -13.32 -16.14 4.82
N LEU A 180 -12.53 -15.22 5.38
CA LEU A 180 -11.12 -15.08 5.03
C LEU A 180 -10.25 -16.17 5.66
N LEU A 181 -10.67 -16.74 6.78
CA LEU A 181 -9.98 -17.85 7.46
C LEU A 181 -10.13 -19.17 6.69
N ASP A 182 -11.24 -19.37 5.99
CA ASP A 182 -11.43 -20.55 5.13
C ASP A 182 -10.39 -20.57 3.99
N ASP A 183 -10.14 -19.40 3.39
CA ASP A 183 -9.18 -19.25 2.28
C ASP A 183 -7.72 -19.21 2.78
N HIS A 184 -7.47 -18.54 3.91
CA HIS A 184 -6.11 -18.25 4.41
C HIS A 184 -5.91 -18.58 5.90
N PRO A 185 -6.04 -19.85 6.31
CA PRO A 185 -6.12 -20.26 7.73
C PRO A 185 -4.83 -20.06 8.54
N ARG A 186 -3.69 -19.80 7.89
CA ARG A 186 -2.37 -19.65 8.54
C ARG A 186 -1.80 -18.24 8.43
N ASN A 187 -2.58 -17.26 7.99
CA ASN A 187 -2.09 -15.88 7.92
C ASN A 187 -1.97 -15.29 9.34
N ASN A 188 -0.77 -14.84 9.71
CA ASN A 188 -0.49 -14.36 11.07
C ASN A 188 -1.33 -13.14 11.46
N GLU A 189 -1.46 -12.15 10.58
CA GLU A 189 -2.21 -10.93 10.88
C GLU A 189 -3.70 -11.20 11.00
N LEU A 190 -4.25 -12.08 10.15
CA LEU A 190 -5.65 -12.49 10.22
C LEU A 190 -5.95 -13.23 11.52
N LEU A 191 -5.10 -14.19 11.92
CA LEU A 191 -5.28 -14.93 13.18
C LEU A 191 -5.25 -14.02 14.41
N LYS A 192 -4.35 -13.03 14.43
CA LYS A 192 -4.31 -12.03 15.51
C LYS A 192 -5.56 -11.17 15.57
N MET A 193 -6.09 -10.78 14.40
CA MET A 193 -7.30 -9.98 14.32
C MET A 193 -8.54 -10.79 14.72
N ALA A 194 -8.62 -12.05 14.28
CA ALA A 194 -9.67 -12.99 14.64
C ALA A 194 -9.71 -13.23 16.16
N ASP A 195 -8.57 -13.50 16.78
CA ASP A 195 -8.47 -13.69 18.23
C ASP A 195 -8.97 -12.46 19.00
N LYS A 196 -8.55 -11.26 18.58
CA LYS A 196 -9.03 -10.00 19.18
C LYS A 196 -10.55 -9.84 19.04
N VAL A 197 -11.09 -10.07 17.84
CA VAL A 197 -12.53 -9.93 17.54
C VAL A 197 -13.36 -10.95 18.33
N TYR A 198 -12.93 -12.22 18.37
CA TYR A 198 -13.62 -13.26 19.14
C TYR A 198 -13.60 -12.99 20.63
N CYS A 199 -12.46 -12.54 21.19
CA CYS A 199 -12.39 -12.15 22.60
C CYS A 199 -13.28 -10.94 22.91
N GLN A 200 -13.36 -9.95 22.00
CA GLN A 200 -14.26 -8.79 22.15
C GLN A 200 -15.74 -9.18 22.15
N LEU A 201 -16.12 -10.15 21.31
CA LEU A 201 -17.49 -10.70 21.27
C LEU A 201 -17.77 -11.73 22.37
N GLN A 202 -16.79 -12.03 23.23
CA GLN A 202 -16.86 -13.11 24.21
C GLN A 202 -17.17 -14.47 23.58
N ASP A 203 -16.85 -14.67 22.30
CA ASP A 203 -16.89 -15.98 21.67
C ASP A 203 -15.58 -16.73 21.90
N TYR A 204 -15.37 -17.12 23.16
CA TYR A 204 -14.18 -17.85 23.55
C TYR A 204 -14.11 -19.23 22.90
N GLN A 205 -15.23 -19.81 22.44
CA GLN A 205 -15.22 -21.08 21.74
C GLN A 205 -14.53 -20.95 20.37
N ALA A 206 -14.87 -19.91 19.61
CA ALA A 206 -14.20 -19.61 18.35
C ALA A 206 -12.71 -19.29 18.56
N ALA A 207 -12.38 -18.51 19.59
CA ALA A 207 -10.99 -18.21 19.96
C ALA A 207 -10.18 -19.47 20.28
N ILE A 208 -10.76 -20.42 21.04
CA ILE A 208 -10.13 -21.72 21.31
C ILE A 208 -9.80 -22.49 20.03
N GLY A 209 -10.69 -22.42 19.03
CA GLY A 209 -10.51 -23.03 17.72
C GLY A 209 -9.31 -22.48 16.93
N LEU A 210 -8.85 -21.27 17.21
CA LEU A 210 -7.72 -20.65 16.51
C LEU A 210 -6.35 -21.17 16.97
N PHE A 211 -6.23 -21.62 18.22
CA PHE A 211 -4.93 -21.98 18.81
C PHE A 211 -4.12 -22.97 17.96
N PRO A 212 -4.67 -24.09 17.44
CA PRO A 212 -3.91 -25.01 16.60
C PRO A 212 -3.25 -24.34 15.38
N SER A 213 -3.95 -23.38 14.76
CA SER A 213 -3.42 -22.59 13.65
C SER A 213 -2.42 -21.55 14.13
N MET A 214 -2.65 -20.91 15.28
CA MET A 214 -1.73 -19.92 15.87
C MET A 214 -0.38 -20.50 16.27
N TYR A 215 -0.34 -21.71 16.86
CA TYR A 215 0.91 -22.42 17.15
C TYR A 215 1.65 -22.79 15.86
N LYS A 216 0.94 -23.34 14.86
CA LYS A 216 1.55 -23.72 13.56
C LYS A 216 2.10 -22.52 12.79
N ALA A 217 1.46 -21.37 12.89
CA ALA A 217 1.86 -20.15 12.18
C ALA A 217 2.83 -19.27 12.99
N ALA A 218 3.14 -19.66 14.25
CA ALA A 218 4.00 -18.93 15.17
C ALA A 218 3.60 -17.45 15.31
N THR A 219 2.31 -17.19 15.54
CA THR A 219 1.76 -15.82 15.59
C THR A 219 2.35 -14.98 16.73
N TYR A 220 2.66 -15.64 17.84
CA TYR A 220 3.33 -15.10 19.03
C TYR A 220 4.32 -16.13 19.58
N THR A 221 5.11 -15.71 20.58
CA THR A 221 5.96 -16.63 21.35
C THR A 221 5.11 -17.72 22.00
N GLU A 222 5.59 -18.97 22.03
CA GLU A 222 4.88 -20.11 22.63
C GLU A 222 4.45 -19.84 24.07
N GLN A 223 5.34 -19.24 24.89
CA GLN A 223 5.01 -18.85 26.26
C GLN A 223 3.80 -17.90 26.35
N TYR A 224 3.70 -16.93 25.43
CA TYR A 224 2.56 -16.01 25.38
C TYR A 224 1.30 -16.72 24.92
N LEU A 225 1.41 -17.60 23.91
CA LEU A 225 0.27 -18.41 23.45
C LEU A 225 -0.26 -19.33 24.55
N ASP A 226 0.60 -19.95 25.34
CA ASP A 226 0.20 -20.82 26.45
C ASP A 226 -0.54 -20.03 27.54
N GLN A 227 -0.01 -18.85 27.91
CA GLN A 227 -0.66 -17.96 28.88
C GLN A 227 -2.01 -17.45 28.36
N HIS A 228 -2.06 -16.98 27.11
CA HIS A 228 -3.29 -16.48 26.48
C HIS A 228 -4.33 -17.59 26.34
N LYS A 229 -3.90 -18.79 25.93
CA LYS A 229 -4.75 -19.99 25.91
C LYS A 229 -5.33 -20.27 27.27
N GLN A 230 -4.54 -20.23 28.32
CA GLN A 230 -5.04 -20.40 29.68
C GLN A 230 -6.10 -19.36 30.05
N ALA A 231 -5.87 -18.09 29.71
CA ALA A 231 -6.85 -17.03 29.96
C ALA A 231 -8.16 -17.25 29.19
N VAL A 232 -8.11 -17.59 27.91
CA VAL A 232 -9.30 -17.82 27.07
C VAL A 232 -10.10 -19.04 27.56
N TYR A 233 -9.44 -20.13 27.94
CA TYR A 233 -10.11 -21.30 28.51
C TYR A 233 -10.80 -20.99 29.85
N LEU A 234 -10.14 -20.25 30.74
CA LEU A 234 -10.75 -19.81 32.00
C LEU A 234 -11.95 -18.88 31.76
N ALA A 235 -11.83 -17.93 30.83
CA ALA A 235 -12.93 -17.05 30.46
C ALA A 235 -14.14 -17.82 29.90
N ARG A 236 -13.90 -18.88 29.12
CA ARG A 236 -14.98 -19.77 28.63
C ARG A 236 -15.67 -20.52 29.76
N ILE A 237 -14.92 -21.06 30.72
CA ILE A 237 -15.47 -21.74 31.90
C ILE A 237 -16.35 -20.77 32.69
N GLN A 238 -15.86 -19.56 32.95
CA GLN A 238 -16.60 -18.53 33.67
C GLN A 238 -17.87 -18.09 32.92
N GLN A 239 -17.80 -17.94 31.59
CA GLN A 239 -18.96 -17.61 30.76
C GLN A 239 -20.06 -18.68 30.88
N LEU A 240 -19.70 -19.96 30.78
CA LEU A 240 -20.66 -21.06 30.90
C LEU A 240 -21.20 -21.19 32.33
N ALA A 241 -20.36 -20.97 33.34
CA ALA A 241 -20.77 -20.99 34.74
C ALA A 241 -21.79 -19.87 35.04
N ASN A 242 -21.54 -18.64 34.57
CA ASN A 242 -22.42 -17.49 34.80
C ASN A 242 -23.80 -17.63 34.13
N ASN A 243 -23.89 -18.40 33.05
CA ASN A 243 -25.16 -18.68 32.39
C ASN A 243 -26.04 -19.68 33.17
N ASN A 244 -25.59 -20.17 34.34
CA ASN A 244 -26.26 -21.16 35.19
C ASN A 244 -26.63 -22.49 34.49
N ASP A 245 -26.06 -22.76 33.32
CA ASP A 245 -26.24 -24.03 32.62
C ASP A 245 -25.12 -25.01 33.00
N VAL A 246 -25.32 -25.65 34.16
CA VAL A 246 -24.40 -26.65 34.72
C VAL A 246 -24.18 -27.81 33.74
N ASN A 247 -25.19 -28.15 32.94
CA ASN A 247 -25.11 -29.25 32.00
C ASN A 247 -24.29 -28.86 30.76
N ALA A 248 -24.47 -27.65 30.23
CA ALA A 248 -23.63 -27.15 29.14
C ALA A 248 -22.15 -27.06 29.56
N LEU A 249 -21.86 -26.55 30.76
CA LEU A 249 -20.50 -26.49 31.28
C LEU A 249 -19.88 -27.90 31.39
N TYR A 250 -20.63 -28.86 31.92
CA TYR A 250 -20.17 -30.23 32.09
C TYR A 250 -19.98 -30.97 30.76
N ASN A 251 -20.91 -30.82 29.82
CA ASN A 251 -20.80 -31.41 28.48
C ASN A 251 -19.61 -30.83 27.72
N TRP A 252 -19.47 -29.51 27.72
CA TRP A 252 -18.33 -28.83 27.12
C TRP A 252 -17.00 -29.31 27.73
N TRP A 253 -16.93 -29.46 29.05
CA TRP A 253 -15.75 -29.97 29.75
C TRP A 253 -15.40 -31.40 29.32
N LYS A 254 -16.39 -32.29 29.21
CA LYS A 254 -16.19 -33.68 28.78
C LYS A 254 -15.63 -33.78 27.36
N ASP A 255 -16.07 -32.90 26.48
CA ASP A 255 -15.65 -32.86 25.08
C ASP A 255 -14.21 -32.33 24.91
N GLN A 256 -13.61 -31.75 25.95
CA GLN A 256 -12.25 -31.24 25.87
C GLN A 256 -11.19 -32.35 25.82
N PRO A 257 -10.06 -32.12 25.09
CA PRO A 257 -8.92 -33.02 25.07
C PRO A 257 -8.38 -33.31 26.48
N ARG A 258 -7.86 -34.52 26.69
CA ARG A 258 -7.30 -34.94 27.99
C ARG A 258 -6.23 -33.99 28.53
N ALA A 259 -5.41 -33.41 27.65
CA ALA A 259 -4.40 -32.42 28.01
C ALA A 259 -5.01 -31.18 28.68
N VAL A 260 -6.12 -30.67 28.15
CA VAL A 260 -6.86 -29.54 28.73
C VAL A 260 -7.52 -29.97 30.03
N ARG A 261 -8.20 -31.12 30.06
CA ARG A 261 -8.89 -31.61 31.26
C ARG A 261 -7.98 -31.85 32.46
N ASN A 262 -6.69 -32.11 32.22
CA ASN A 262 -5.70 -32.36 33.26
C ASN A 262 -4.94 -31.11 33.71
N THR A 263 -5.18 -29.95 33.10
CA THR A 263 -4.54 -28.69 33.51
C THR A 263 -5.10 -28.25 34.86
N VAL A 264 -4.20 -28.10 35.84
CA VAL A 264 -4.53 -27.77 37.24
C VAL A 264 -5.41 -26.52 37.36
N ALA A 265 -5.09 -25.46 36.61
CA ALA A 265 -5.82 -24.20 36.64
C ALA A 265 -7.31 -24.37 36.25
N TYR A 266 -7.59 -25.14 35.20
CA TYR A 266 -8.96 -25.33 34.73
C TYR A 266 -9.76 -26.25 35.65
N GLN A 267 -9.13 -27.31 36.17
CA GLN A 267 -9.77 -28.21 37.13
C GLN A 267 -10.17 -27.49 38.41
N LYS A 268 -9.31 -26.58 38.92
CA LYS A 268 -9.60 -25.78 40.10
C LYS A 268 -10.81 -24.87 39.88
N GLU A 269 -10.81 -24.12 38.77
CA GLU A 269 -11.91 -23.22 38.42
C GLU A 269 -13.23 -24.00 38.24
N MET A 270 -13.18 -25.13 37.54
CA MET A 270 -14.33 -26.02 37.34
C MET A 270 -14.87 -26.56 38.68
N ALA A 271 -14.00 -26.99 39.60
CA ALA A 271 -14.41 -27.51 40.90
C ALA A 271 -15.09 -26.44 41.76
N VAL A 272 -14.59 -25.20 41.71
CA VAL A 272 -15.23 -24.06 42.41
C VAL A 272 -16.64 -23.83 41.88
N HIS A 273 -16.82 -23.75 40.56
CA HIS A 273 -18.14 -23.50 39.95
C HIS A 273 -19.13 -24.65 40.15
N LEU A 274 -18.66 -25.90 40.13
CA LEU A 274 -19.52 -27.06 40.43
C LEU A 274 -19.96 -27.09 41.90
N ALA A 275 -19.09 -26.66 42.82
CA ALA A 275 -19.42 -26.58 44.25
C ALA A 275 -20.45 -25.49 44.54
N THR A 276 -20.33 -24.31 43.92
CA THR A 276 -21.29 -23.21 44.09
C THR A 276 -22.65 -23.51 43.49
N GLN A 277 -22.72 -24.36 42.46
CA GLN A 277 -23.97 -24.78 41.79
C GLN A 277 -24.58 -26.07 42.39
N GLY A 278 -24.10 -26.54 43.54
CA GLY A 278 -24.73 -27.64 44.30
C GLY A 278 -24.32 -29.06 43.89
N LYS A 279 -23.38 -29.24 42.95
CA LYS A 279 -22.81 -30.55 42.58
C LYS A 279 -21.53 -30.86 43.39
N GLN A 280 -21.65 -30.87 44.72
CA GLN A 280 -20.51 -31.08 45.63
C GLN A 280 -19.77 -32.40 45.38
N ASP A 281 -20.47 -33.49 45.07
CA ASP A 281 -19.83 -34.80 44.82
C ASP A 281 -18.89 -34.79 43.61
N GLU A 282 -19.26 -34.06 42.55
CA GLU A 282 -18.44 -33.93 41.35
C GLU A 282 -17.26 -32.97 41.56
N ALA A 283 -17.49 -31.88 42.29
CA ALA A 283 -16.42 -30.97 42.71
C ALA A 283 -15.38 -31.69 43.58
N GLN A 284 -15.82 -32.49 44.55
CA GLN A 284 -14.94 -33.28 45.42
C GLN A 284 -14.11 -34.28 44.63
N LYS A 285 -14.70 -34.94 43.62
CA LYS A 285 -13.97 -35.86 42.72
C LYS A 285 -12.86 -35.15 41.95
N LEU A 286 -13.12 -33.95 41.42
CA LEU A 286 -12.12 -33.15 40.71
C LEU A 286 -11.00 -32.68 41.66
N LEU A 287 -11.33 -32.22 42.87
CA LEU A 287 -10.35 -31.81 43.89
C LEU A 287 -9.48 -33.00 44.36
N ASN A 288 -10.07 -34.19 44.51
CA ASN A 288 -9.32 -35.38 44.86
C ASN A 288 -8.37 -35.84 43.74
N GLN A 289 -8.81 -35.71 42.47
CA GLN A 289 -7.93 -35.96 41.32
C GLN A 289 -6.77 -34.96 41.27
N LEU A 290 -7.04 -33.68 41.54
CA LEU A 290 -6.02 -32.63 41.67
C LEU A 290 -4.98 -32.97 42.73
N ALA A 291 -5.43 -33.30 43.96
CA ALA A 291 -4.54 -33.64 45.07
C ALA A 291 -3.68 -34.88 44.77
N LYS A 292 -4.24 -35.87 44.05
CA LYS A 292 -3.50 -37.06 43.63
C LYS A 292 -2.44 -36.73 42.57
N ASN A 293 -2.75 -35.85 41.62
CA ASN A 293 -1.80 -35.45 40.58
C ASN A 293 -0.67 -34.57 41.12
N GLN A 294 -0.93 -33.72 42.13
CA GLN A 294 0.11 -32.93 42.81
C GLN A 294 1.09 -33.81 43.58
N LYS A 295 0.60 -34.84 44.27
CA LYS A 295 1.45 -35.82 44.98
C LYS A 295 2.34 -36.69 44.09
N ILE A 296 2.10 -36.71 42.78
CA ILE A 296 2.89 -37.49 41.80
C ILE A 296 3.96 -36.59 41.13
N ALA A 297 3.83 -35.26 41.25
CA ALA A 297 4.74 -34.29 40.67
C ALA A 297 5.83 -33.79 41.65
N GLU A 298 5.70 -34.14 42.94
CA GLU A 298 6.74 -34.03 43.99
C GLU A 298 7.56 -35.32 44.05
#